data_AF-A0A7C3LLA4-F1
#
_entry.id   AF-A0A7C3LLA4-F1
#
_cell.length_a   1.000
_cell.length_b   1.000
_cell.length_c   1.000
_cell.angle_alpha   90.00
_cell.angle_beta   90.00
_cell.angle_gamma   90.00
#
_symmetry.space_group_name_H-M   'P 1'
#
loop_
_entity.id
_entity.type
_entity.pdbx_description
1 polymer ?
#
loop_
_entity_poly.entity_id
_entity_poly.type
_entity_poly.pdbx_seq_one_letter_code
_entity_poly.pdbx_strand_id
1 'polypeptide(L)'
;MWVVLVTAVVVVAVSAVVIGQITFTRSISAEIEELFAASRNARPALVTEADLAGLPGPVRRWLRYSQVVRKARPVTIRLKQEGQFRLSEERGWMPFTAEEYYTTDPPGYIWVATFKTAPLLSIFGRDRYNDGTGSINMRLLYVIPVANKSGGGLDQGALLRYLNETMWFPAAVVSPYITWEAIDARSARATMSYGKVTASATFVFDEQGRLTDMRAERYDDAKGRVLPWSTPIRAYGQFGGVRIPVEGDGKWEYESGDFTYIRLRVTDVEYDRPAEF
;
A
#
# COMPACT_ATOMS: atom_id res chain seq x y z
N MET A 1 47.89 18.55 -4.32
CA MET A 1 47.64 17.19 -3.80
C MET A 1 46.27 17.08 -3.13
N TRP A 2 45.95 17.91 -2.13
CA TRP A 2 44.65 17.91 -1.44
C TRP A 2 43.43 18.12 -2.35
N VAL A 3 43.48 19.08 -3.28
CA VAL A 3 42.37 19.34 -4.22
C VAL A 3 42.10 18.11 -5.11
N VAL A 4 43.14 17.46 -5.63
CA VAL A 4 43.01 16.25 -6.46
C VAL A 4 42.39 15.10 -5.68
N LEU A 5 42.80 14.91 -4.42
CA LEU A 5 42.23 13.89 -3.53
C LEU A 5 40.74 14.14 -3.26
N VAL A 6 40.38 15.38 -2.92
CA VAL A 6 38.98 15.76 -2.67
C VAL A 6 38.12 15.56 -3.91
N THR A 7 38.59 16.01 -5.08
CA THR A 7 37.89 15.80 -6.34
C THR A 7 37.70 14.32 -6.65
N ALA A 8 38.73 13.49 -6.46
CA ALA A 8 38.62 12.05 -6.69
C ALA A 8 37.57 11.40 -5.77
N VAL A 9 37.54 11.76 -4.48
CA VAL A 9 36.53 11.25 -3.53
C VAL A 9 35.12 11.67 -3.94
N VAL A 10 34.93 12.92 -4.34
CA VAL A 10 33.62 13.42 -4.81
C VAL A 10 33.18 12.68 -6.06
N VAL A 11 34.07 12.48 -7.03
CA VAL A 11 33.75 11.73 -8.26
C VAL A 11 33.32 10.30 -7.92
N VAL A 12 34.07 9.60 -7.07
CA VAL A 12 33.72 8.24 -6.65
C VAL A 12 32.37 8.21 -5.92
N ALA A 13 32.11 9.15 -5.02
CA ALA A 13 30.84 9.22 -4.30
C ALA A 13 29.66 9.47 -5.24
N VAL A 14 29.79 10.41 -6.19
CA VAL A 14 28.77 10.69 -7.21
C VAL A 14 28.56 9.48 -8.11
N SER A 15 29.63 8.84 -8.59
CA SER A 15 29.53 7.62 -9.40
C SER A 15 28.83 6.49 -8.65
N ALA A 16 29.12 6.30 -7.37
CA ALA A 16 28.45 5.29 -6.55
C ALA A 16 26.95 5.57 -6.43
N VAL A 17 26.55 6.83 -6.21
CA VAL A 17 25.13 7.22 -6.15
C VAL A 17 24.44 7.00 -7.49
N VAL A 18 25.06 7.38 -8.62
CA VAL A 18 24.50 7.19 -9.97
C VAL A 18 24.34 5.69 -10.29
N ILE A 19 25.36 4.88 -10.02
CA ILE A 19 25.29 3.42 -10.22
C ILE A 19 24.22 2.81 -9.31
N GLY A 20 24.17 3.23 -8.04
CA GLY A 20 23.14 2.82 -7.08
C GLY A 20 21.74 3.14 -7.60
N GLN A 21 21.52 4.36 -8.10
CA GLN A 21 20.25 4.78 -8.66
C GLN A 21 19.85 3.93 -9.88
N ILE A 22 20.75 3.72 -10.83
CA ILE A 22 20.47 2.94 -12.05
C ILE A 22 20.12 1.50 -11.69
N THR A 23 20.92 0.87 -10.82
CA THR A 23 20.71 -0.53 -10.43
C THR A 23 19.43 -0.72 -9.63
N PHE A 24 19.16 0.17 -8.67
CA PHE A 24 17.96 0.13 -7.85
C PHE A 24 16.69 0.35 -8.69
N THR A 25 16.68 1.37 -9.55
CA THR A 25 15.52 1.68 -10.40
C THR A 25 15.26 0.56 -11.40
N ARG A 26 16.29 0.03 -12.07
CA ARG A 26 16.13 -1.09 -13.00
C ARG A 26 15.59 -2.34 -12.31
N SER A 27 16.04 -2.62 -11.09
CA SER A 27 15.52 -3.73 -10.30
C SER A 27 14.03 -3.54 -10.03
N ILE A 28 13.61 -2.35 -9.61
CA ILE A 28 12.20 -2.04 -9.32
C ILE A 28 11.34 -2.12 -10.58
N SER A 29 11.77 -1.54 -11.71
CA SER A 29 11.03 -1.64 -12.97
C SER A 29 10.84 -3.10 -13.41
N ALA A 30 11.85 -3.95 -13.24
CA ALA A 30 11.73 -5.38 -13.52
C ALA A 30 10.73 -6.08 -12.58
N GLU A 31 10.71 -5.72 -11.28
CA GLU A 31 9.72 -6.24 -10.33
C GLU A 31 8.29 -5.79 -10.69
N ILE A 32 8.10 -4.56 -11.17
CA ILE A 32 6.80 -4.04 -11.62
C ILE A 32 6.34 -4.75 -12.90
N GLU A 33 7.24 -4.97 -13.85
CA GLU A 33 6.94 -5.73 -15.06
C GLU A 33 6.54 -7.17 -14.73
N GLU A 34 7.25 -7.83 -13.80
CA GLU A 34 6.92 -9.16 -13.31
C GLU A 34 5.54 -9.19 -12.65
N LEU A 35 5.23 -8.21 -11.79
CA LEU A 35 3.92 -8.06 -11.14
C LEU A 35 2.81 -8.03 -12.18
N PHE A 36 2.89 -7.14 -13.18
CA PHE A 36 1.88 -7.05 -14.24
C PHE A 36 1.87 -8.24 -15.19
N ALA A 37 3.03 -8.87 -15.44
CA ALA A 37 3.09 -10.07 -16.26
C ALA A 37 2.31 -11.22 -15.64
N ALA A 38 2.33 -11.36 -14.31
CA ALA A 38 1.58 -12.38 -13.59
C ALA A 38 0.06 -12.25 -13.77
N SER A 39 -0.46 -11.04 -13.98
CA SER A 39 -1.90 -10.79 -14.15
C SER A 39 -2.39 -10.81 -15.60
N ARG A 40 -1.53 -11.09 -16.60
CA ARG A 40 -1.91 -11.04 -18.03
C ARG A 40 -3.06 -11.96 -18.43
N ASN A 41 -3.19 -13.10 -17.74
CA ASN A 41 -4.24 -14.08 -18.02
C ASN A 41 -5.50 -13.87 -17.16
N ALA A 42 -5.46 -12.94 -16.21
CA ALA A 42 -6.62 -12.62 -15.41
C ALA A 42 -7.69 -11.97 -16.29
N ARG A 43 -8.93 -12.43 -16.11
CA ARG A 43 -10.07 -11.93 -16.88
C ARG A 43 -10.80 -10.87 -16.05
N PRO A 44 -11.03 -9.67 -16.61
CA PRO A 44 -11.91 -8.70 -15.97
C PRO A 44 -13.30 -9.32 -15.78
N ALA A 45 -13.73 -9.42 -14.53
CA ALA A 45 -15.07 -9.89 -14.17
C ALA A 45 -15.93 -8.70 -13.75
N LEU A 46 -17.18 -8.66 -14.19
CA LEU A 46 -18.11 -7.61 -13.75
C LEU A 46 -18.51 -7.84 -12.29
N VAL A 47 -18.56 -6.77 -11.51
CA VAL A 47 -19.21 -6.80 -10.20
C VAL A 47 -20.72 -6.77 -10.41
N THR A 48 -21.39 -7.87 -10.10
CA THR A 48 -22.84 -8.06 -10.31
C THR A 48 -23.62 -7.89 -9.01
N GLU A 49 -24.95 -7.79 -9.14
CA GLU A 49 -25.84 -7.80 -7.98
C GLU A 49 -25.80 -9.14 -7.21
N ALA A 50 -25.48 -10.25 -7.90
CA ALA A 50 -25.34 -11.55 -7.28
C ALA A 50 -24.11 -11.61 -6.36
N ASP A 51 -23.00 -10.98 -6.75
CA ASP A 51 -21.79 -10.89 -5.92
C ASP A 51 -22.04 -10.12 -4.62
N LEU A 52 -22.98 -9.17 -4.65
CA LEU A 52 -23.38 -8.41 -3.46
C LEU A 52 -24.29 -9.20 -2.52
N ALA A 53 -25.06 -10.17 -3.01
CA ALA A 53 -26.12 -10.83 -2.24
C ALA A 53 -25.60 -11.52 -0.97
N GLY A 54 -24.39 -12.10 -1.03
CA GLY A 54 -23.74 -12.77 0.10
C GLY A 54 -22.96 -11.85 1.04
N LEU A 55 -22.78 -10.57 0.71
CA LEU A 55 -21.95 -9.65 1.50
C LEU A 55 -22.73 -9.02 2.65
N PRO A 56 -22.08 -8.66 3.78
CA PRO A 56 -22.69 -7.89 4.85
C PRO A 56 -23.32 -6.58 4.37
N GLY A 57 -24.40 -6.15 5.04
CA GLY A 57 -25.10 -4.89 4.76
C GLY A 57 -24.21 -3.66 4.54
N PRO A 58 -23.28 -3.33 5.44
CA PRO A 58 -22.38 -2.18 5.25
C PRO A 58 -21.46 -2.32 4.03
N VAL A 59 -20.97 -3.52 3.72
CA VAL A 59 -20.10 -3.78 2.55
C VAL A 59 -20.88 -3.56 1.25
N ARG A 60 -22.14 -4.03 1.17
CA ARG A 60 -23.01 -3.77 0.02
C ARG A 60 -23.23 -2.27 -0.20
N ARG A 61 -23.49 -1.51 0.87
CA ARG A 61 -23.62 -0.04 0.79
C ARG A 61 -22.34 0.59 0.30
N TRP A 62 -21.18 0.13 0.77
CA TRP A 62 -19.88 0.62 0.33
C TRP A 62 -19.59 0.38 -1.15
N LEU A 63 -19.87 -0.81 -1.69
CA LEU A 63 -19.69 -1.07 -3.12
C LEU A 63 -20.61 -0.21 -4.00
N ARG A 64 -21.83 0.09 -3.52
CA ARG A 64 -22.74 1.03 -4.19
C ARG A 64 -22.26 2.46 -4.10
N TYR A 65 -21.85 2.92 -2.92
CA TYR A 65 -21.27 4.25 -2.71
C TYR A 65 -20.06 4.45 -3.63
N SER A 66 -19.20 3.44 -3.73
CA SER A 66 -17.98 3.45 -4.56
C SER A 66 -18.27 3.45 -6.06
N GLN A 67 -19.52 3.21 -6.46
CA GLN A 67 -19.96 3.15 -7.86
C GLN A 67 -19.23 2.06 -8.66
N VAL A 68 -18.97 0.89 -8.05
CA VAL A 68 -18.29 -0.23 -8.72
C VAL A 68 -19.23 -1.32 -9.22
N VAL A 69 -20.49 -1.33 -8.78
CA VAL A 69 -21.49 -2.30 -9.25
C VAL A 69 -21.75 -2.07 -10.75
N ARG A 70 -21.80 -3.16 -11.52
CA ARG A 70 -21.85 -3.23 -13.00
C ARG A 70 -20.60 -2.73 -13.73
N LYS A 71 -19.49 -2.52 -13.03
CA LYS A 71 -18.18 -2.27 -13.64
C LYS A 71 -17.31 -3.50 -13.58
N ALA A 72 -16.33 -3.56 -14.48
CA ALA A 72 -15.29 -4.59 -14.41
C ALA A 72 -14.44 -4.38 -13.15
N ARG A 73 -14.11 -5.47 -12.46
CA ARG A 73 -13.09 -5.50 -11.42
C ARG A 73 -11.74 -5.21 -12.09
N PRO A 74 -11.02 -4.16 -11.66
CA PRO A 74 -9.72 -3.86 -12.22
C PRO A 74 -8.75 -5.00 -11.91
N VAL A 75 -7.98 -5.41 -12.90
CA VAL A 75 -6.93 -6.43 -12.76
C VAL A 75 -5.64 -5.77 -12.33
N THR A 76 -5.35 -4.58 -12.87
CA THR A 76 -4.19 -3.77 -12.48
C THR A 76 -4.60 -2.37 -12.05
N ILE A 77 -3.87 -1.82 -11.09
CA ILE A 77 -4.09 -0.45 -10.60
C ILE A 77 -2.72 0.22 -10.46
N ARG A 78 -2.64 1.49 -10.81
CA ARG A 78 -1.49 2.34 -10.45
C ARG A 78 -1.97 3.66 -9.86
N LEU A 79 -1.28 4.16 -8.84
CA LEU A 79 -1.65 5.42 -8.19
C LEU A 79 -0.44 6.23 -7.72
N LYS A 80 -0.65 7.53 -7.56
CA LYS A 80 0.33 8.48 -7.03
C LYS A 80 -0.09 9.00 -5.67
N GLN A 81 0.86 9.08 -4.75
CA GLN A 81 0.67 9.55 -3.39
C GLN A 81 1.67 10.65 -3.05
N GLU A 82 1.24 11.54 -2.17
CA GLU A 82 2.10 12.50 -1.48
C GLU A 82 1.70 12.59 -0.01
N GLY A 83 2.61 13.03 0.85
CA GLY A 83 2.25 13.24 2.24
C GLY A 83 3.44 13.38 3.18
N GLN A 84 3.21 12.95 4.42
CA GLN A 84 4.21 13.00 5.49
C GLN A 84 4.37 11.62 6.14
N PHE A 85 5.59 11.29 6.53
CA PHE A 85 5.95 10.03 7.18
C PHE A 85 6.78 10.28 8.44
N ARG A 86 6.69 9.38 9.42
CA ARG A 86 7.55 9.31 10.61
C ARG A 86 8.12 7.91 10.76
N LEU A 87 9.45 7.83 10.88
CA LEU A 87 10.15 6.56 11.08
C LEU A 87 9.97 5.98 12.50
N SER A 88 9.72 6.84 13.49
CA SER A 88 9.48 6.45 14.89
C SER A 88 8.80 7.57 15.68
N GLU A 89 8.39 7.26 16.92
CA GLU A 89 7.81 8.21 17.88
C GLU A 89 8.74 9.42 18.14
N GLU A 90 10.05 9.20 18.17
CA GLU A 90 11.09 10.22 18.43
C GLU A 90 11.41 11.10 17.21
N ARG A 91 11.02 10.67 15.99
CA ARG A 91 11.39 11.35 14.75
C ARG A 91 10.27 12.27 14.27
N GLY A 92 10.68 13.43 13.75
CA GLY A 92 9.79 14.39 13.10
C GLY A 92 9.24 13.90 11.76
N TRP A 93 8.23 14.61 11.25
CA TRP A 93 7.65 14.36 9.94
C TRP A 93 8.64 14.66 8.81
N MET A 94 8.69 13.77 7.82
CA MET A 94 9.39 14.00 6.55
C MET A 94 8.41 13.90 5.38
N PRO A 95 8.48 14.80 4.39
CA PRO A 95 7.64 14.72 3.23
C PRO A 95 8.04 13.53 2.35
N PHE A 96 7.05 12.87 1.76
CA PHE A 96 7.27 11.80 0.80
C PHE A 96 6.39 11.96 -0.44
N THR A 97 6.86 11.37 -1.53
CA THR A 97 6.07 11.10 -2.73
C THR A 97 6.21 9.62 -3.05
N ALA A 98 5.16 9.00 -3.56
CA ALA A 98 5.20 7.59 -3.92
C ALA A 98 4.33 7.26 -5.14
N GLU A 99 4.71 6.18 -5.79
CA GLU A 99 3.94 5.50 -6.82
C GLU A 99 3.67 4.08 -6.33
N GLU A 100 2.46 3.59 -6.58
CA GLU A 100 2.05 2.27 -6.13
C GLU A 100 1.36 1.52 -7.26
N TYR A 101 1.74 0.26 -7.42
CA TYR A 101 1.31 -0.62 -8.49
C TYR A 101 0.69 -1.86 -7.88
N TYR A 102 -0.48 -2.27 -8.36
CA TYR A 102 -1.23 -3.40 -7.83
C TYR A 102 -1.64 -4.37 -8.92
N THR A 103 -1.80 -5.62 -8.52
CA THR A 103 -2.62 -6.63 -9.22
C THR A 103 -3.67 -7.18 -8.28
N THR A 104 -4.85 -7.54 -8.81
CA THR A 104 -5.92 -8.17 -8.02
C THR A 104 -6.05 -9.67 -8.21
N ASP A 105 -5.41 -10.20 -9.26
CA ASP A 105 -5.41 -11.61 -9.62
C ASP A 105 -4.11 -11.95 -10.39
N PRO A 106 -3.07 -12.46 -9.71
CA PRO A 106 -2.98 -12.66 -8.25
C PRO A 106 -2.91 -11.32 -7.47
N PRO A 107 -3.32 -11.27 -6.18
CA PRO A 107 -3.15 -10.10 -5.33
C PRO A 107 -1.68 -9.78 -5.09
N GLY A 108 -1.29 -8.54 -5.33
CA GLY A 108 0.08 -8.07 -5.11
C GLY A 108 0.18 -6.56 -5.17
N TYR A 109 1.24 -6.00 -4.58
CA TYR A 109 1.59 -4.60 -4.73
C TYR A 109 3.09 -4.37 -4.75
N ILE A 110 3.49 -3.28 -5.40
CA ILE A 110 4.81 -2.66 -5.28
C ILE A 110 4.61 -1.17 -5.03
N TRP A 111 5.10 -0.70 -3.89
CA TRP A 111 5.11 0.69 -3.49
C TRP A 111 6.52 1.25 -3.59
N VAL A 112 6.71 2.30 -4.37
CA VAL A 112 7.98 2.96 -4.62
C VAL A 112 7.91 4.37 -4.07
N ALA A 113 8.76 4.70 -3.09
CA ALA A 113 8.67 5.97 -2.39
C ALA A 113 10.00 6.69 -2.28
N THR A 114 9.92 8.01 -2.27
CA THR A 114 11.03 8.92 -1.99
C THR A 114 10.69 9.77 -0.78
N PHE A 115 11.56 9.75 0.23
CA PHE A 115 11.44 10.56 1.45
C PHE A 115 12.57 11.59 1.48
N LYS A 116 12.23 12.86 1.67
CA LYS A 116 13.24 13.93 1.77
C LYS A 116 13.65 14.12 3.23
N THR A 117 14.87 13.74 3.59
CA THR A 117 15.35 13.79 4.98
C THR A 117 16.17 15.06 5.27
N ALA A 118 16.90 15.58 4.29
CA ALA A 118 17.61 16.86 4.35
C ALA A 118 17.89 17.38 2.93
N PRO A 119 18.41 18.62 2.75
CA PRO A 119 18.89 19.07 1.45
C PRO A 119 19.90 18.06 0.87
N LEU A 120 19.66 17.61 -0.37
CA LEU A 120 20.46 16.60 -1.08
C LEU A 120 20.45 15.19 -0.47
N LEU A 121 19.73 14.94 0.62
CA LEU A 121 19.60 13.62 1.24
C LEU A 121 18.18 13.10 1.15
N SER A 122 18.03 11.98 0.45
CA SER A 122 16.75 11.28 0.30
C SER A 122 16.90 9.79 0.58
N ILE A 123 15.88 9.23 1.23
CA ILE A 123 15.70 7.79 1.32
C ILE A 123 14.78 7.37 0.18
N PHE A 124 15.17 6.31 -0.52
CA PHE A 124 14.39 5.67 -1.57
C PHE A 124 13.97 4.30 -1.07
N GLY A 125 12.69 3.99 -1.16
CA GLY A 125 12.10 2.78 -0.60
C GLY A 125 11.29 2.02 -1.61
N ARG A 126 11.33 0.70 -1.50
CA ARG A 126 10.40 -0.23 -2.11
C ARG A 126 9.77 -1.09 -1.02
N ASP A 127 8.46 -1.14 -0.97
CA ASP A 127 7.69 -2.13 -0.21
C ASP A 127 6.92 -3.00 -1.22
N ARG A 128 6.88 -4.31 -1.00
CA ARG A 128 6.28 -5.26 -1.94
C ARG A 128 5.54 -6.35 -1.21
N TYR A 129 4.38 -6.70 -1.74
CA TYR A 129 3.66 -7.93 -1.45
C TYR A 129 3.49 -8.71 -2.74
N ASN A 130 4.01 -9.93 -2.79
CA ASN A 130 3.83 -10.82 -3.93
C ASN A 130 3.80 -12.27 -3.48
N ASP A 131 2.84 -13.03 -4.01
CA ASP A 131 2.66 -14.45 -3.70
C ASP A 131 2.70 -14.79 -2.20
N GLY A 132 2.01 -13.98 -1.39
CA GLY A 132 1.97 -14.17 0.06
C GLY A 132 3.22 -13.71 0.83
N THR A 133 4.24 -13.18 0.16
CA THR A 133 5.48 -12.72 0.80
C THR A 133 5.57 -11.19 0.80
N GLY A 134 5.82 -10.60 1.98
CA GLY A 134 6.11 -9.18 2.17
C GLY A 134 7.62 -8.92 2.16
N SER A 135 8.07 -7.84 1.53
CA SER A 135 9.48 -7.43 1.54
C SER A 135 9.69 -5.93 1.39
N ILE A 136 10.63 -5.41 2.18
CA ILE A 136 10.98 -3.98 2.26
C ILE A 136 12.45 -3.80 1.90
N ASN A 137 12.75 -2.85 1.03
CA ASN A 137 14.11 -2.43 0.69
C ASN A 137 14.18 -0.90 0.63
N MET A 138 14.85 -0.29 1.60
CA MET A 138 15.04 1.15 1.70
C MET A 138 16.52 1.49 1.72
N ARG A 139 16.90 2.54 0.99
CA ARG A 139 18.30 2.99 0.86
C ARG A 139 18.40 4.51 0.92
N LEU A 140 19.38 5.01 1.67
CA LEU A 140 19.81 6.40 1.62
C LEU A 140 20.69 6.61 0.39
N LEU A 141 20.32 7.58 -0.45
CA LEU A 141 21.01 7.89 -1.72
C LEU A 141 21.23 6.66 -2.64
N TYR A 142 20.29 5.71 -2.64
CA TYR A 142 20.35 4.44 -3.39
C TYR A 142 21.48 3.47 -3.03
N VAL A 143 22.39 3.85 -2.13
CA VAL A 143 23.62 3.08 -1.84
C VAL A 143 23.60 2.50 -0.43
N ILE A 144 23.28 3.31 0.58
CA ILE A 144 23.42 2.92 1.98
C ILE A 144 22.12 2.25 2.44
N PRO A 145 22.12 0.97 2.85
CA PRO A 145 20.91 0.28 3.29
C PRO A 145 20.37 0.91 4.58
N VAL A 146 19.07 1.20 4.57
CA VAL A 146 18.28 1.66 5.72
C VAL A 146 17.41 0.52 6.25
N ALA A 147 16.78 -0.24 5.34
CA ALA A 147 16.04 -1.46 5.66
C ALA A 147 16.17 -2.45 4.51
N ASN A 148 16.33 -3.74 4.81
CA ASN A 148 16.26 -4.81 3.82
C ASN A 148 15.77 -6.07 4.53
N LYS A 149 14.47 -6.36 4.41
CA LYS A 149 13.78 -7.42 5.14
C LYS A 149 12.75 -8.11 4.25
N SER A 150 12.50 -9.39 4.51
CA SER A 150 11.50 -10.19 3.80
C SER A 150 10.98 -11.30 4.71
N GLY A 151 9.71 -11.69 4.52
CA GLY A 151 9.15 -12.86 5.20
C GLY A 151 8.74 -12.64 6.66
N GLY A 152 8.30 -13.72 7.28
CA GLY A 152 8.00 -13.75 8.72
C GLY A 152 6.78 -12.91 9.07
N GLY A 153 6.87 -12.08 10.10
CA GLY A 153 5.78 -11.19 10.49
C GLY A 153 5.40 -10.16 9.42
N LEU A 154 6.33 -9.83 8.51
CA LEU A 154 6.06 -8.90 7.40
C LEU A 154 5.02 -9.44 6.42
N ASP A 155 4.91 -10.76 6.27
CA ASP A 155 3.94 -11.34 5.34
C ASP A 155 2.50 -11.05 5.78
N GLN A 156 2.26 -11.14 7.10
CA GLN A 156 0.97 -10.77 7.70
C GLN A 156 0.70 -9.27 7.60
N GLY A 157 1.72 -8.44 7.88
CA GLY A 157 1.62 -6.99 7.79
C GLY A 157 1.39 -6.48 6.36
N ALA A 158 1.96 -7.15 5.37
CA ALA A 158 1.81 -6.84 3.95
C ALA A 158 0.45 -7.31 3.40
N LEU A 159 -0.03 -8.50 3.78
CA LEU A 159 -1.36 -8.97 3.43
C LEU A 159 -2.45 -8.05 4.00
N LEU A 160 -2.33 -7.61 5.25
CA LEU A 160 -3.25 -6.63 5.85
C LEU A 160 -3.19 -5.26 5.17
N ARG A 161 -2.00 -4.83 4.73
CA ARG A 161 -1.84 -3.60 3.96
C ARG A 161 -2.57 -3.71 2.61
N TYR A 162 -2.39 -4.80 1.87
CA TYR A 162 -3.11 -5.03 0.62
C TYR A 162 -4.63 -5.02 0.86
N LEU A 163 -5.11 -5.73 1.90
CA LEU A 163 -6.53 -5.75 2.25
C LEU A 163 -7.06 -4.35 2.56
N ASN A 164 -6.32 -3.55 3.33
CA ASN A 164 -6.63 -2.15 3.60
C ASN A 164 -6.76 -1.31 2.32
N GLU A 165 -5.79 -1.45 1.43
CA GLU A 165 -5.67 -0.64 0.21
C GLU A 165 -6.67 -1.03 -0.89
N THR A 166 -7.40 -2.14 -0.73
CA THR A 166 -8.61 -2.40 -1.51
C THR A 166 -9.63 -1.26 -1.42
N MET A 167 -9.49 -0.36 -0.44
CA MET A 167 -10.23 0.90 -0.40
C MET A 167 -10.11 1.76 -1.67
N TRP A 168 -9.01 1.63 -2.42
CA TRP A 168 -8.76 2.35 -3.67
C TRP A 168 -9.24 1.59 -4.93
N PHE A 169 -9.58 0.32 -4.78
CA PHE A 169 -10.20 -0.51 -5.82
C PHE A 169 -11.27 -1.43 -5.21
N PRO A 170 -12.40 -0.86 -4.73
CA PRO A 170 -13.37 -1.57 -3.89
C PRO A 170 -13.96 -2.83 -4.55
N ALA A 171 -14.00 -2.88 -5.88
CA ALA A 171 -14.42 -4.06 -6.62
C ALA A 171 -13.60 -5.32 -6.29
N ALA A 172 -12.37 -5.22 -5.80
CA ALA A 172 -11.56 -6.39 -5.46
C ALA A 172 -12.03 -7.14 -4.22
N VAL A 173 -12.89 -6.55 -3.38
CA VAL A 173 -13.30 -7.19 -2.12
C VAL A 173 -14.27 -8.36 -2.27
N VAL A 174 -14.76 -8.61 -3.49
CA VAL A 174 -15.54 -9.81 -3.84
C VAL A 174 -14.66 -10.96 -4.35
N SER A 175 -13.34 -10.79 -4.31
CA SER A 175 -12.40 -11.83 -4.75
C SER A 175 -12.46 -13.05 -3.84
N PRO A 176 -12.24 -14.27 -4.37
CA PRO A 176 -12.42 -15.52 -3.62
C PRO A 176 -11.47 -15.68 -2.44
N TYR A 177 -10.35 -14.94 -2.41
CA TYR A 177 -9.40 -14.92 -1.30
C TYR A 177 -9.82 -13.97 -0.16
N ILE A 178 -10.97 -13.29 -0.26
CA ILE A 178 -11.54 -12.43 0.80
C ILE A 178 -12.92 -12.96 1.18
N THR A 179 -13.11 -13.21 2.47
CA THR A 179 -14.40 -13.59 3.05
C THR A 179 -14.87 -12.53 4.03
N TRP A 180 -16.18 -12.41 4.20
CA TRP A 180 -16.80 -11.36 4.99
C TRP A 180 -17.74 -11.92 6.05
N GLU A 181 -17.69 -11.33 7.24
CA GLU A 181 -18.59 -11.59 8.36
C GLU A 181 -19.21 -10.27 8.81
N ALA A 182 -20.52 -10.26 9.06
CA ALA A 182 -21.19 -9.08 9.61
C ALA A 182 -20.86 -8.94 11.10
N ILE A 183 -20.49 -7.75 11.54
CA ILE A 183 -20.34 -7.44 12.98
C ILE A 183 -21.59 -6.67 13.45
N ASP A 184 -21.89 -5.54 12.80
CA ASP A 184 -23.06 -4.72 13.10
C ASP A 184 -23.54 -3.93 11.87
N ALA A 185 -24.44 -2.96 12.06
CA ALA A 185 -25.00 -2.15 10.97
C ALA A 185 -23.96 -1.30 10.23
N ARG A 186 -22.85 -0.96 10.88
CA ARG A 186 -21.77 -0.06 10.43
C ARG A 186 -20.41 -0.75 10.34
N SER A 187 -20.28 -2.01 10.69
CA SER A 187 -19.00 -2.71 10.63
C SER A 187 -19.11 -4.14 10.12
N ALA A 188 -18.06 -4.58 9.43
CA ALA A 188 -17.92 -5.94 8.94
C ALA A 188 -16.45 -6.38 9.03
N ARG A 189 -16.22 -7.65 9.33
CA ARG A 189 -14.90 -8.26 9.34
C ARG A 189 -14.59 -8.83 7.96
N ALA A 190 -13.47 -8.44 7.39
CA ALA A 190 -12.89 -9.12 6.24
C ALA A 190 -11.77 -10.04 6.72
N THR A 191 -11.74 -11.27 6.21
CA THR A 191 -10.62 -12.20 6.37
C THR A 191 -10.06 -12.51 5.00
N MET A 192 -8.78 -12.23 4.81
CA MET A 192 -8.05 -12.53 3.58
C MET A 192 -7.08 -13.68 3.81
N SER A 193 -7.12 -14.68 2.92
CA SER A 193 -6.24 -15.84 2.93
C SER A 193 -5.55 -15.97 1.57
N TYR A 194 -4.22 -15.85 1.54
CA TYR A 194 -3.46 -16.00 0.31
C TYR A 194 -2.09 -16.61 0.59
N GLY A 195 -1.68 -17.61 -0.22
CA GLY A 195 -0.51 -18.43 0.06
C GLY A 195 -0.65 -19.15 1.40
N LYS A 196 0.32 -18.94 2.32
CA LYS A 196 0.32 -19.52 3.67
C LYS A 196 -0.14 -18.55 4.77
N VAL A 197 -0.60 -17.36 4.39
CA VAL A 197 -0.89 -16.27 5.32
C VAL A 197 -2.38 -16.00 5.33
N THR A 198 -2.92 -15.80 6.53
CA THR A 198 -4.30 -15.38 6.75
C THR A 198 -4.32 -14.28 7.78
N ALA A 199 -5.06 -13.21 7.52
CA ALA A 199 -5.27 -12.14 8.48
C ALA A 199 -6.67 -11.52 8.31
N SER A 200 -7.10 -10.81 9.34
CA SER A 200 -8.43 -10.23 9.39
C SER A 200 -8.40 -8.77 9.83
N ALA A 201 -9.32 -7.98 9.28
CA ALA A 201 -9.50 -6.58 9.61
C ALA A 201 -10.99 -6.24 9.72
N THR A 202 -11.32 -5.31 10.60
CA THR A 202 -12.66 -4.74 10.73
C THR A 202 -12.74 -3.47 9.91
N PHE A 203 -13.64 -3.45 8.93
CA PHE A 203 -13.95 -2.27 8.14
C PHE A 203 -15.13 -1.54 8.79
N VAL A 204 -14.98 -0.22 8.96
CA VAL A 204 -15.97 0.64 9.63
C VAL A 204 -16.53 1.64 8.64
N PHE A 205 -17.85 1.72 8.56
CA PHE A 205 -18.57 2.49 7.56
C PHE A 205 -19.53 3.48 8.20
N ASP A 206 -19.77 4.59 7.53
CA ASP A 206 -20.86 5.49 7.90
C ASP A 206 -22.21 5.07 7.29
N GLU A 207 -23.23 5.90 7.56
CA GLU A 207 -24.60 5.68 7.09
C GLU A 207 -24.73 5.79 5.56
N GLN A 208 -23.88 6.60 4.92
CA GLN A 208 -23.83 6.75 3.47
C GLN A 208 -23.10 5.59 2.78
N GLY A 209 -22.47 4.70 3.54
CA GLY A 209 -21.66 3.59 3.03
C GLY A 209 -20.22 3.97 2.73
N ARG A 210 -19.73 5.13 3.21
CA ARG A 210 -18.31 5.47 3.09
C ARG A 210 -17.51 4.64 4.07
N LEU A 211 -16.40 4.06 3.62
CA LEU A 211 -15.39 3.51 4.54
C LEU A 211 -14.79 4.67 5.33
N THR A 212 -14.74 4.56 6.66
CA THR A 212 -14.27 5.62 7.57
C THR A 212 -13.00 5.24 8.32
N ASP A 213 -12.79 3.94 8.52
CA ASP A 213 -11.64 3.39 9.23
C ASP A 213 -11.51 1.90 8.87
N MET A 214 -10.30 1.37 8.94
CA MET A 214 -10.05 -0.07 8.97
C MET A 214 -9.15 -0.38 10.16
N ARG A 215 -9.52 -1.40 10.95
CA ARG A 215 -8.80 -1.78 12.19
C ARG A 215 -8.36 -3.22 12.14
N ALA A 216 -7.13 -3.49 12.56
CA ALA A 216 -6.60 -4.86 12.59
C ALA A 216 -5.54 -5.03 13.69
N GLU A 217 -5.31 -6.28 14.05
CA GLU A 217 -4.13 -6.71 14.81
C GLU A 217 -3.00 -6.98 13.80
N ARG A 218 -2.05 -6.05 13.67
CA ARG A 218 -1.01 -6.07 12.63
C ARG A 218 0.37 -6.24 13.25
N TYR A 219 1.23 -7.04 12.61
CA TYR A 219 2.63 -7.17 13.01
C TYR A 219 3.38 -5.83 12.84
N ASP A 220 3.89 -5.29 13.93
CA ASP A 220 4.77 -4.14 13.96
C ASP A 220 6.22 -4.63 14.03
N ASP A 221 6.95 -4.49 12.93
CA ASP A 221 8.36 -4.88 12.83
C ASP A 221 9.29 -4.07 13.76
N ALA A 222 8.96 -2.82 14.08
CA ALA A 222 9.75 -2.01 14.99
C ALA A 222 9.61 -2.46 16.45
N LYS A 223 8.45 -3.03 16.82
CA LYS A 223 8.19 -3.58 18.16
C LYS A 223 8.32 -5.10 18.23
N GLY A 224 8.45 -5.78 17.09
CA GLY A 224 8.62 -7.23 16.98
C GLY A 224 7.40 -8.05 17.41
N ARG A 225 6.21 -7.44 17.47
CA ARG A 225 4.98 -8.07 17.97
C ARG A 225 3.74 -7.55 17.22
N VAL A 226 2.64 -8.27 17.35
CA VAL A 226 1.33 -7.86 16.82
C VAL A 226 0.74 -6.79 17.74
N LEU A 227 0.25 -5.69 17.14
CA LEU A 227 -0.34 -4.55 17.84
C LEU A 227 -1.57 -4.03 17.10
N PRO A 228 -2.49 -3.32 17.79
CA PRO A 228 -3.63 -2.72 17.13
C PRO A 228 -3.17 -1.61 16.17
N TRP A 229 -3.75 -1.64 14.98
CA TRP A 229 -3.43 -0.76 13.87
C TRP A 229 -4.73 -0.27 13.24
N SER A 230 -4.77 1.02 12.88
CA SER A 230 -5.92 1.66 12.26
C SER A 230 -5.56 2.59 11.11
N THR A 231 -6.52 2.82 10.21
CA THR A 231 -6.37 3.65 9.02
C THR A 231 -7.53 4.65 8.85
N PRO A 232 -7.64 5.65 9.74
CA PRO A 232 -8.76 6.58 9.69
C PRO A 232 -8.71 7.42 8.40
N ILE A 233 -9.87 7.55 7.76
CA ILE A 233 -10.05 8.26 6.49
C ILE A 233 -10.51 9.70 6.76
N ARG A 234 -9.88 10.66 6.07
CA ARG A 234 -10.10 12.10 6.26
C ARG A 234 -10.83 12.76 5.08
N ALA A 235 -10.64 12.26 3.86
CA ALA A 235 -11.30 12.82 2.68
C ALA A 235 -11.60 11.74 1.63
N TYR A 236 -12.55 12.06 0.75
CA TYR A 236 -13.00 11.21 -0.34
C TYR A 236 -12.93 11.96 -1.67
N GLY A 237 -12.73 11.23 -2.75
CA GLY A 237 -12.67 11.76 -4.10
C GLY A 237 -13.13 10.72 -5.12
N GLN A 238 -12.89 11.00 -6.40
CA GLN A 238 -13.31 10.12 -7.49
C GLN A 238 -12.25 10.09 -8.59
N PHE A 239 -11.87 8.88 -9.01
CA PHE A 239 -10.95 8.61 -10.12
C PHE A 239 -11.53 7.50 -10.99
N GLY A 240 -11.41 7.60 -12.31
CA GLY A 240 -11.97 6.58 -13.22
C GLY A 240 -13.46 6.28 -13.01
N GLY A 241 -14.23 7.25 -12.48
CA GLY A 241 -15.62 7.08 -12.09
C GLY A 241 -15.85 6.24 -10.82
N VAL A 242 -14.82 5.85 -10.08
CA VAL A 242 -14.89 5.12 -8.81
C VAL A 242 -14.68 6.08 -7.65
N ARG A 243 -15.59 6.07 -6.67
CA ARG A 243 -15.45 6.91 -5.46
C ARG A 243 -14.64 6.17 -4.41
N ILE A 244 -13.58 6.82 -3.91
CA ILE A 244 -12.60 6.21 -3.00
C ILE A 244 -12.15 7.20 -1.92
N PRO A 245 -11.57 6.73 -0.81
CA PRO A 245 -10.77 7.56 0.08
C PRO A 245 -9.58 8.19 -0.65
N VAL A 246 -9.29 9.46 -0.38
CA VAL A 246 -8.16 10.18 -1.00
C VAL A 246 -7.23 10.83 0.03
N GLU A 247 -7.66 10.98 1.27
CA GLU A 247 -6.77 11.37 2.38
C GLU A 247 -7.03 10.49 3.58
N GLY A 248 -5.97 10.08 4.26
CA GLY A 248 -6.06 9.23 5.43
C GLY A 248 -4.72 9.10 6.13
N ASP A 249 -4.76 8.36 7.23
CA ASP A 249 -3.61 8.14 8.09
C ASP A 249 -3.35 6.64 8.27
N GLY A 250 -2.12 6.30 8.65
CA GLY A 250 -1.79 4.98 9.21
C GLY A 250 -1.31 5.18 10.64
N LYS A 251 -1.92 4.46 11.57
CA LYS A 251 -1.76 4.69 12.99
C LYS A 251 -1.57 3.37 13.74
N TRP A 252 -0.61 3.35 14.66
CA TRP A 252 -0.48 2.33 15.68
C TRP A 252 -1.11 2.80 16.98
N GLU A 253 -1.69 1.87 17.74
CA GLU A 253 -2.18 2.12 19.09
C GLU A 253 -1.22 1.44 20.07
N TYR A 254 -0.28 2.20 20.61
CA TYR A 254 0.69 1.70 21.58
C TYR A 254 0.17 1.93 23.01
N GLU A 255 0.78 1.23 23.97
CA GLU A 255 0.55 1.48 25.41
C GLU A 255 0.95 2.92 25.80
N SER A 256 1.94 3.50 25.12
CA SER A 256 2.36 4.90 25.27
C SER A 256 1.39 5.92 24.64
N GLY A 257 0.42 5.44 23.86
CA GLY A 257 -0.54 6.27 23.12
C GLY A 257 -0.49 6.03 21.61
N ASP A 258 -1.28 6.83 20.90
CA ASP A 258 -1.42 6.73 19.46
C ASP A 258 -0.19 7.23 18.70
N PHE A 259 0.30 6.43 17.77
CA PHE A 259 1.39 6.81 16.87
C PHE A 259 0.94 6.81 15.41
N THR A 260 0.58 8.00 14.91
CA THR A 260 0.39 8.22 13.46
C THR A 260 1.75 8.29 12.78
N TYR A 261 2.05 7.28 11.96
CA TYR A 261 3.33 7.16 11.26
C TYR A 261 3.26 7.65 9.80
N ILE A 262 2.07 7.68 9.21
CA ILE A 262 1.88 8.17 7.84
C ILE A 262 0.60 9.00 7.75
N ARG A 263 0.68 10.09 7.00
CA ARG A 263 -0.44 10.88 6.50
C ARG A 263 -0.27 10.96 5.00
N LEU A 264 -1.21 10.44 4.24
CA LEU A 264 -1.12 10.39 2.79
C LEU A 264 -2.31 11.05 2.13
N ARG A 265 -2.05 11.56 0.92
CA ARG A 265 -3.04 12.00 -0.05
C ARG A 265 -2.81 11.25 -1.36
N VAL A 266 -3.86 10.64 -1.90
CA VAL A 266 -3.88 10.08 -3.25
C VAL A 266 -4.15 11.21 -4.22
N THR A 267 -3.28 11.35 -5.21
CA THR A 267 -3.30 12.45 -6.19
C THR A 267 -3.74 12.01 -7.57
N ASP A 268 -3.54 10.73 -7.90
CA ASP A 268 -3.93 10.13 -9.16
C ASP A 268 -4.17 8.63 -9.00
N VAL A 269 -5.10 8.07 -9.77
CA VAL A 269 -5.38 6.63 -9.83
C VAL A 269 -5.81 6.25 -11.24
N GLU A 270 -5.15 5.24 -11.80
CA GLU A 270 -5.52 4.65 -13.07
C GLU A 270 -5.76 3.14 -12.91
N TYR A 271 -6.83 2.67 -13.55
CA TYR A 271 -7.25 1.27 -13.54
C TYR A 271 -6.95 0.63 -14.91
N ASP A 272 -6.52 -0.63 -14.90
CA ASP A 272 -6.23 -1.45 -16.08
C ASP A 272 -5.22 -0.79 -17.04
N ARG A 273 -4.21 -0.13 -16.47
CA ARG A 273 -3.05 0.46 -17.15
C ARG A 273 -1.77 -0.22 -16.65
N PRO A 274 -1.40 -1.40 -17.18
CA PRO A 274 -0.25 -2.19 -16.72
C PRO A 274 1.07 -1.61 -17.23
N ALA A 275 1.42 -0.41 -16.77
CA ALA A 275 2.65 0.29 -17.10
C ALA A 275 3.14 1.12 -15.90
N GLU A 276 4.46 1.30 -15.80
CA GLU A 276 5.06 2.29 -14.91
C GLU A 276 4.62 3.71 -15.31
N PHE A 277 4.58 4.64 -14.35
CA PHE A 277 4.18 6.04 -14.60
C PHE A 277 5.16 6.84 -15.47
#